data_AF-A0A7S2C679-F1
#
_entry.id   AF-A0A7S2C679-F1
#
_cell.length_a   1.000
_cell.length_b   1.000
_cell.length_c   1.000
_cell.angle_alpha   90.00
_cell.angle_beta   90.00
_cell.angle_gamma   90.00
#
_symmetry.space_group_name_H-M   'P 1'
#
loop_
_entity.id
_entity.type
_entity.pdbx_description
1 polymer ?
#
loop_
_entity_poly.entity_id
_entity_poly.type
_entity_poly.pdbx_seq_one_letter_code
_entity_poly.pdbx_strand_id
1 'polypeptide(L)'
;ELKRAGVTAQQCKELLSQTAAELRAVGYTCAELYRVGYSASELFEGGYSVKHLREVGLGAEGLRLAGLKAEWLEQAGFTCEELYKGGFGVEMMAYVSYTASEFREAGYDAGGLKALGWTAKELREGGFDMRILRKLSFPQWHLKQLV
;
A
#
# COMPACT_ATOMS: atom_id res chain seq x y z
N GLU A 1 -7.55 28.10 -16.13
CA GLU A 1 -7.29 29.56 -16.17
C GLU A 1 -6.60 30.11 -14.91
N LEU A 2 -6.73 29.52 -13.71
CA LEU A 2 -6.04 30.04 -12.50
C LEU A 2 -4.51 29.92 -12.52
N LYS A 3 -3.95 28.81 -13.02
CA LYS A 3 -2.49 28.61 -13.13
C LYS A 3 -1.84 29.54 -14.16
N ARG A 4 -2.58 29.92 -15.22
CA ARG A 4 -2.17 30.95 -16.19
C ARG A 4 -2.29 32.37 -15.63
N ALA A 5 -3.20 32.60 -14.69
CA ALA A 5 -3.36 33.86 -13.98
C ALA A 5 -2.30 34.08 -12.86
N GLY A 6 -1.34 33.15 -12.69
CA GLY A 6 -0.26 33.28 -11.70
C GLY A 6 -0.69 33.04 -10.26
N VAL A 7 -1.94 32.59 -10.03
CA VAL A 7 -2.38 32.13 -8.72
C VAL A 7 -1.58 30.89 -8.36
N THR A 8 -1.13 30.79 -7.12
CA THR A 8 -0.37 29.63 -6.61
C THR A 8 -1.32 28.63 -5.96
N ALA A 9 -0.91 27.34 -5.91
CA ALA A 9 -1.67 26.32 -5.19
C ALA A 9 -1.93 26.68 -3.72
N GLN A 10 -1.03 27.46 -3.11
CA GLN A 10 -1.16 27.91 -1.72
C GLN A 10 -2.29 28.92 -1.56
N GLN A 11 -2.38 29.90 -2.46
CA GLN A 11 -3.49 30.86 -2.48
C GLN A 11 -4.83 30.16 -2.72
N CYS A 12 -4.86 29.15 -3.59
CA CYS A 12 -6.07 28.35 -3.80
C CYS A 12 -6.51 27.59 -2.54
N LYS A 13 -5.57 27.12 -1.73
CA LYS A 13 -5.88 26.43 -0.47
C LYS A 13 -6.33 27.40 0.63
N GLU A 14 -5.61 28.51 0.81
CA GLU A 14 -5.83 29.45 1.92
C GLU A 14 -7.01 30.41 1.68
N LEU A 15 -7.23 30.85 0.44
CA LEU A 15 -8.22 31.89 0.12
C LEU A 15 -9.49 31.35 -0.54
N LEU A 16 -9.39 30.22 -1.23
CA LEU A 16 -10.48 29.71 -2.08
C LEU A 16 -11.04 28.36 -1.59
N SER A 17 -10.44 27.74 -0.56
CA SER A 17 -10.82 26.42 -0.04
C SER A 17 -11.04 25.37 -1.14
N GLN A 18 -10.25 25.45 -2.23
CA GLN A 18 -10.44 24.57 -3.38
C GLN A 18 -10.03 23.13 -3.05
N THR A 19 -10.74 22.18 -3.64
CA THR A 19 -10.41 20.76 -3.49
C THR A 19 -9.23 20.39 -4.40
N ALA A 20 -8.50 19.32 -4.05
CA ALA A 20 -7.42 18.82 -4.89
C ALA A 20 -7.90 18.42 -6.31
N ALA A 21 -9.17 18.02 -6.45
CA ALA A 21 -9.80 17.72 -7.74
C ALA A 21 -9.90 18.96 -8.64
N GLU A 22 -10.35 20.08 -8.09
CA GLU A 22 -10.46 21.36 -8.81
C GLU A 22 -9.08 21.83 -9.28
N LEU A 23 -8.09 21.77 -8.39
CA LEU A 23 -6.73 22.17 -8.74
C LEU A 23 -6.09 21.26 -9.78
N ARG A 24 -6.37 19.95 -9.72
CA ARG A 24 -5.97 19.01 -10.76
C ARG A 24 -6.58 19.39 -12.12
N ALA A 25 -7.86 19.72 -12.17
CA ALA A 25 -8.54 20.12 -13.40
C ALA A 25 -7.93 21.40 -14.03
N VAL A 26 -7.37 22.27 -13.20
CA VAL A 26 -6.69 23.51 -13.65
C VAL A 26 -5.21 23.28 -14.00
N GLY A 27 -4.69 22.07 -13.84
CA GLY A 27 -3.35 21.67 -14.26
C GLY A 27 -2.27 21.77 -13.17
N TYR A 28 -2.67 21.79 -11.90
CA TYR A 28 -1.72 21.57 -10.81
C TYR A 28 -1.28 20.11 -10.76
N THR A 29 -0.06 19.89 -10.28
CA THR A 29 0.53 18.57 -10.08
C THR A 29 0.41 18.14 -8.62
N CYS A 30 0.46 16.83 -8.38
CA CYS A 30 0.48 16.27 -7.03
C CYS A 30 1.58 16.90 -6.16
N ALA A 31 2.78 17.10 -6.73
CA ALA A 31 3.92 17.71 -6.03
C ALA A 31 3.67 19.15 -5.60
N GLU A 32 3.01 19.96 -6.45
CA GLU A 32 2.65 21.33 -6.10
C GLU A 32 1.63 21.37 -4.96
N LEU A 33 0.62 20.49 -5.02
CA LEU A 33 -0.41 20.41 -3.98
C LEU A 33 0.15 19.87 -2.66
N TYR A 34 0.99 18.85 -2.70
CA TYR A 34 1.62 18.30 -1.51
C TYR A 34 2.52 19.34 -0.81
N ARG A 35 3.27 20.14 -1.58
CA ARG A 35 4.12 21.22 -1.03
C ARG A 35 3.34 22.31 -0.29
N VAL A 36 2.11 22.58 -0.70
CA VAL A 36 1.23 23.55 -0.02
C VAL A 36 0.40 22.89 1.10
N GLY A 37 0.72 21.65 1.43
CA GLY A 37 0.23 20.91 2.58
C GLY A 37 -1.07 20.15 2.36
N TYR A 38 -1.48 19.86 1.12
CA TYR A 38 -2.57 18.88 0.92
C TYR A 38 -2.12 17.51 1.41
N SER A 39 -2.98 16.85 2.19
CA SER A 39 -2.76 15.50 2.69
C SER A 39 -2.88 14.47 1.56
N ALA A 40 -2.26 13.30 1.76
CA ALA A 40 -2.33 12.23 0.78
C ALA A 40 -3.76 11.74 0.52
N SER A 41 -4.64 11.79 1.54
CA SER A 41 -6.07 11.48 1.39
C SER A 41 -6.77 12.50 0.51
N GLU A 42 -6.56 13.80 0.73
CA GLU A 42 -7.15 14.86 -0.12
C GLU A 42 -6.67 14.75 -1.57
N LEU A 43 -5.38 14.45 -1.78
CA LEU A 43 -4.83 14.24 -3.11
C LEU A 43 -5.46 13.01 -3.78
N PHE A 44 -5.61 11.91 -3.06
CA PHE A 44 -6.26 10.71 -3.57
C PHE A 44 -7.73 10.95 -3.92
N GLU A 45 -8.48 11.62 -3.05
CA GLU A 45 -9.87 12.07 -3.31
C GLU A 45 -9.94 13.06 -4.47
N GLY A 46 -8.91 13.89 -4.65
CA GLY A 46 -8.69 14.75 -5.81
C GLY A 46 -8.45 13.98 -7.12
N GLY A 47 -8.41 12.66 -7.06
CA GLY A 47 -8.22 11.74 -8.18
C GLY A 47 -6.75 11.51 -8.56
N TYR A 48 -5.78 12.00 -7.78
CA TYR A 48 -4.39 11.62 -8.00
C TYR A 48 -4.20 10.14 -7.65
N SER A 49 -3.53 9.41 -8.53
CA SER A 49 -3.23 8.00 -8.27
C SER A 49 -2.12 7.86 -7.23
N VAL A 50 -2.06 6.70 -6.58
CA VAL A 50 -1.02 6.37 -5.59
C VAL A 50 0.39 6.48 -6.17
N LYS A 51 0.55 6.27 -7.48
CA LYS A 51 1.82 6.51 -8.18
C LYS A 51 2.28 7.97 -8.07
N HIS A 52 1.36 8.93 -8.24
CA HIS A 52 1.69 10.35 -8.06
C HIS A 52 2.03 10.67 -6.60
N LEU A 53 1.39 9.99 -5.64
CA LEU A 53 1.72 10.15 -4.22
C LEU A 53 3.14 9.61 -3.93
N ARG A 54 3.50 8.47 -4.51
CA ARG A 54 4.85 7.91 -4.41
C ARG A 54 5.90 8.85 -5.00
N GLU A 55 5.61 9.47 -6.14
CA GLU A 55 6.50 10.45 -6.80
C GLU A 55 6.79 11.68 -5.95
N VAL A 56 5.87 12.07 -5.03
CA VAL A 56 6.11 13.18 -4.09
C VAL A 56 6.83 12.74 -2.82
N GLY A 57 7.25 11.47 -2.72
CA GLY A 57 7.97 10.92 -1.59
C GLY A 57 7.10 10.35 -0.47
N LEU A 58 5.78 10.18 -0.70
CA LEU A 58 4.93 9.47 0.26
C LEU A 58 5.26 7.98 0.21
N GLY A 59 5.86 7.49 1.30
CA GLY A 59 6.07 6.06 1.53
C GLY A 59 4.78 5.35 1.94
N ALA A 60 4.87 4.02 2.05
CA ALA A 60 3.74 3.17 2.43
C ALA A 60 3.09 3.58 3.76
N GLU A 61 3.88 4.00 4.76
CA GLU A 61 3.36 4.48 6.04
C GLU A 61 2.41 5.68 5.89
N GLY A 62 2.84 6.71 5.16
CA GLY A 62 2.03 7.91 4.95
C GLY A 62 0.74 7.62 4.20
N LEU A 63 0.79 6.68 3.25
CA LEU A 63 -0.38 6.22 2.49
C LEU A 63 -1.34 5.40 3.37
N ARG A 64 -0.80 4.55 4.26
CA ARG A 64 -1.59 3.80 5.24
C ARG A 64 -2.32 4.74 6.19
N LEU A 65 -1.62 5.75 6.71
CA LEU A 65 -2.21 6.76 7.60
C LEU A 65 -3.27 7.60 6.89
N ALA A 66 -3.15 7.78 5.58
CA ALA A 66 -4.16 8.40 4.73
C ALA A 66 -5.34 7.47 4.40
N GLY A 67 -5.38 6.24 4.92
CA GLY A 67 -6.47 5.29 4.72
C GLY A 67 -6.43 4.55 3.38
N LEU A 68 -5.29 4.58 2.67
CA LEU A 68 -5.15 3.83 1.43
C LEU A 68 -4.89 2.35 1.71
N LYS A 69 -5.49 1.50 0.89
CA LYS A 69 -5.38 0.05 1.02
C LYS A 69 -4.16 -0.51 0.29
N ALA A 70 -3.65 -1.65 0.76
CA ALA A 70 -2.44 -2.28 0.24
C ALA A 70 -2.52 -2.60 -1.27
N GLU A 71 -3.70 -2.97 -1.78
CA GLU A 71 -3.93 -3.30 -3.20
C GLU A 71 -3.67 -2.10 -4.11
N TRP A 72 -3.99 -0.88 -3.66
CA TRP A 72 -3.71 0.34 -4.43
C TRP A 72 -2.22 0.68 -4.44
N LEU A 73 -1.51 0.35 -3.36
CA LEU A 73 -0.07 0.52 -3.28
C LEU A 73 0.65 -0.52 -4.14
N GLU A 74 0.19 -1.78 -4.13
CA GLU A 74 0.68 -2.82 -5.05
C GLU A 74 0.55 -2.37 -6.51
N GLN A 75 -0.61 -1.85 -6.91
CA GLN A 75 -0.82 -1.31 -8.26
C GLN A 75 0.06 -0.11 -8.58
N ALA A 76 0.53 0.63 -7.58
CA ALA A 76 1.51 1.70 -7.72
C ALA A 76 2.97 1.20 -7.69
N GLY A 77 3.16 -0.12 -7.64
CA GLY A 77 4.46 -0.79 -7.68
C GLY A 77 5.20 -0.79 -6.35
N PHE A 78 4.50 -0.60 -5.22
CA PHE A 78 5.12 -0.87 -3.92
C PHE A 78 5.41 -2.37 -3.80
N THR A 79 6.44 -2.69 -3.04
CA THR A 79 6.83 -4.08 -2.73
C THR A 79 6.23 -4.51 -1.40
N CYS A 80 6.10 -5.83 -1.18
CA CYS A 80 5.63 -6.38 0.08
C CYS A 80 6.46 -5.88 1.28
N GLU A 81 7.78 -5.72 1.10
CA GLU A 81 8.69 -5.20 2.13
C GLU A 81 8.42 -3.72 2.46
N GLU A 82 8.18 -2.88 1.45
CA GLU A 82 7.82 -1.48 1.67
C GLU A 82 6.50 -1.37 2.45
N LEU A 83 5.52 -2.22 2.13
CA LEU A 83 4.24 -2.27 2.85
C LEU A 83 4.42 -2.72 4.30
N TYR A 84 5.20 -3.77 4.53
CA TYR A 84 5.52 -4.23 5.88
C TYR A 84 6.19 -3.12 6.71
N LYS A 85 7.22 -2.47 6.15
CA LYS A 85 7.89 -1.33 6.79
C LYS A 85 6.95 -0.14 7.01
N GLY A 86 5.96 0.02 6.13
CA GLY A 86 4.89 1.00 6.26
C GLY A 86 3.87 0.70 7.38
N GLY A 87 3.99 -0.45 8.03
CA GLY A 87 3.10 -0.90 9.10
C GLY A 87 1.79 -1.50 8.59
N PHE A 88 1.76 -2.02 7.36
CA PHE A 88 0.64 -2.84 6.90
C PHE A 88 0.68 -4.19 7.62
N GLY A 89 -0.41 -4.50 8.34
CA GLY A 89 -0.59 -5.81 8.95
C GLY A 89 -0.94 -6.87 7.91
N VAL A 90 -0.79 -8.14 8.29
CA VAL A 90 -1.07 -9.28 7.40
C VAL A 90 -2.53 -9.27 6.94
N GLU A 91 -3.46 -8.86 7.79
CA GLU A 91 -4.89 -8.68 7.50
C GLU A 91 -5.17 -7.63 6.42
N MET A 92 -4.34 -6.58 6.31
CA MET A 92 -4.47 -5.56 5.28
C MET A 92 -3.94 -6.04 3.93
N MET A 93 -3.17 -7.12 3.95
CA MET A 93 -2.53 -7.73 2.79
C MET A 93 -3.32 -8.96 2.29
N ALA A 94 -4.58 -9.10 2.68
CA ALA A 94 -5.42 -10.24 2.26
C ALA A 94 -5.72 -10.26 0.75
N TYR A 95 -5.73 -9.10 0.10
CA TYR A 95 -6.19 -8.93 -1.29
C TYR A 95 -5.08 -8.52 -2.27
N VAL A 96 -3.84 -8.47 -1.80
CA VAL A 96 -2.67 -8.23 -2.66
C VAL A 96 -2.24 -9.53 -3.35
N SER A 97 -1.56 -9.43 -4.48
CA SER A 97 -1.16 -10.59 -5.28
C SER A 97 0.26 -11.08 -5.01
N TYR A 98 0.89 -10.64 -3.91
CA TYR A 98 2.22 -11.10 -3.53
C TYR A 98 2.24 -12.59 -3.16
N THR A 99 3.39 -13.20 -3.39
CA THR A 99 3.69 -14.61 -3.10
C THR A 99 4.10 -14.83 -1.65
N ALA A 100 3.99 -16.08 -1.16
CA ALA A 100 4.44 -16.43 0.20
C ALA A 100 5.93 -16.12 0.43
N SER A 101 6.76 -16.20 -0.62
CA SER A 101 8.17 -15.81 -0.56
C SER A 101 8.34 -14.33 -0.28
N GLU A 102 7.57 -13.46 -0.95
CA GLU A 102 7.62 -12.02 -0.73
C GLU A 102 7.12 -11.65 0.66
N PHE A 103 6.06 -12.29 1.15
CA PHE A 103 5.60 -12.11 2.52
C PHE A 103 6.66 -12.55 3.55
N ARG A 104 7.30 -13.70 3.33
CA ARG A 104 8.38 -14.19 4.20
C ARG A 104 9.56 -13.23 4.22
N GLU A 105 9.98 -12.75 3.06
CA GLU A 105 11.12 -11.83 2.91
C GLU A 105 10.82 -10.45 3.50
N ALA A 106 9.58 -9.98 3.37
CA ALA A 106 9.12 -8.76 4.03
C ALA A 106 9.10 -8.88 5.55
N GLY A 107 9.02 -10.10 6.10
CA GLY A 107 9.06 -10.36 7.55
C GLY A 107 7.73 -10.79 8.16
N TYR A 108 6.74 -11.14 7.35
CA TYR A 108 5.49 -11.72 7.85
C TYR A 108 5.69 -13.17 8.29
N ASP A 109 5.02 -13.54 9.37
CA ASP A 109 5.06 -14.91 9.87
C ASP A 109 4.03 -15.82 9.16
N ALA A 110 4.35 -17.10 9.09
CA ALA A 110 3.48 -18.09 8.47
C ALA A 110 2.15 -18.31 9.22
N GLY A 111 2.07 -17.93 10.50
CA GLY A 111 0.83 -18.02 11.28
C GLY A 111 -0.19 -16.98 10.84
N GLY A 112 0.26 -15.74 10.60
CA GLY A 112 -0.54 -14.66 10.01
C GLY A 112 -1.04 -15.04 8.63
N LEU A 113 -0.16 -15.54 7.76
CA LEU A 113 -0.55 -16.00 6.43
C LEU A 113 -1.54 -17.17 6.47
N LYS A 114 -1.35 -18.13 7.39
CA LYS A 114 -2.33 -19.20 7.62
C LYS A 114 -3.70 -18.61 8.02
N ALA A 115 -3.73 -17.58 8.86
CA ALA A 115 -4.98 -16.93 9.25
C ALA A 115 -5.69 -16.23 8.07
N LEU A 116 -4.93 -15.79 7.05
CA LEU A 116 -5.49 -15.32 5.77
C LEU A 116 -5.99 -16.43 4.85
N GLY A 117 -5.84 -17.70 5.25
CA GLY A 117 -6.29 -18.85 4.47
C GLY A 117 -5.21 -19.53 3.62
N TRP A 118 -3.94 -19.13 3.74
CA TRP A 118 -2.85 -19.75 3.00
C TRP A 118 -2.66 -21.21 3.41
N THR A 119 -2.42 -22.04 2.41
CA THR A 119 -2.18 -23.46 2.57
C THR A 119 -0.74 -23.75 2.99
N ALA A 120 -0.52 -24.91 3.61
CA ALA A 120 0.83 -25.36 3.94
C ALA A 120 1.70 -25.49 2.68
N LYS A 121 1.10 -25.82 1.52
CA LYS A 121 1.78 -25.90 0.24
C LYS A 121 2.32 -24.54 -0.21
N GLU A 122 1.48 -23.53 -0.26
CA GLU A 122 1.89 -22.18 -0.69
C GLU A 122 2.96 -21.61 0.24
N LEU A 123 2.83 -21.82 1.55
CA LEU A 123 3.86 -21.44 2.52
C LEU A 123 5.16 -22.23 2.30
N ARG A 124 5.08 -23.52 1.97
CA ARG A 124 6.27 -24.33 1.68
C ARG A 124 6.97 -23.84 0.41
N GLU A 125 6.22 -23.51 -0.63
CA GLU A 125 6.71 -22.95 -1.89
C GLU A 125 7.33 -21.56 -1.71
N GLY A 126 6.74 -20.73 -0.83
CA GLY A 126 7.36 -19.48 -0.36
C GLY A 126 8.59 -19.68 0.54
N GLY A 127 8.97 -20.92 0.79
CA GLY A 127 10.18 -21.30 1.50
C GLY A 127 10.09 -21.18 3.02
N PHE A 128 8.89 -21.27 3.60
CA PHE A 128 8.75 -21.50 5.03
C PHE A 128 9.20 -22.92 5.40
N ASP A 129 9.84 -23.05 6.57
CA ASP A 129 10.39 -24.32 7.05
C ASP A 129 9.27 -25.28 7.51
N MET A 130 9.39 -26.56 7.16
CA MET A 130 8.44 -27.61 7.57
C MET A 130 8.24 -27.71 9.09
N ARG A 131 9.25 -27.32 9.89
CA ARG A 131 9.14 -27.24 11.35
C ARG A 131 8.14 -26.17 11.78
N ILE A 132 8.09 -25.03 11.10
CA ILE A 132 7.13 -23.96 11.35
C ILE A 132 5.73 -24.45 10.92
N LEU A 133 5.61 -25.04 9.72
CA LEU A 133 4.32 -25.54 9.21
C LEU A 133 3.71 -26.63 10.11
N ARG A 134 4.53 -27.54 10.67
CA ARG A 134 4.08 -28.53 11.65
C ARG A 134 3.55 -27.89 12.94
N LYS A 135 4.16 -26.79 13.39
CA LYS A 135 3.72 -26.04 14.59
C LYS A 135 2.44 -25.26 14.35
N LEU A 136 2.14 -24.89 13.10
CA LEU A 136 0.93 -24.16 12.74
C LEU A 136 -0.33 -25.05 12.71
N SER A 137 -0.30 -26.26 13.26
CA SER A 137 -1.45 -27.18 13.35
C SER A 137 -2.15 -27.42 12.02
N PHE A 138 -1.41 -27.41 10.90
CA PHE A 138 -1.95 -27.84 9.62
C PHE A 138 -2.34 -29.33 9.69
N PRO A 139 -3.43 -29.75 9.02
CA PRO A 139 -3.82 -31.15 8.99
C PRO A 139 -2.68 -32.06 8.51
N GLN A 140 -2.46 -33.18 9.19
CA GLN A 140 -1.32 -34.05 8.87
C GLN A 140 -1.34 -34.60 7.44
N TRP A 141 -2.53 -34.84 6.87
CA TRP A 141 -2.67 -35.27 5.48
C TRP A 141 -2.18 -34.21 4.49
N HIS A 142 -2.31 -32.93 4.83
CA HIS A 142 -1.87 -31.81 4.00
C HIS A 142 -0.34 -31.67 4.05
N LEU A 143 0.27 -31.90 5.22
CA LEU A 143 1.72 -31.88 5.39
C LEU A 143 2.44 -33.08 4.75
N LYS A 144 1.77 -34.24 4.67
CA LYS A 144 2.31 -35.45 4.01
C LYS A 144 2.47 -35.30 2.49
N GLN A 145 1.75 -34.37 1.86
CA GLN A 145 1.87 -34.09 0.43
C GLN A 145 3.05 -33.15 0.08
N LEU A 146 3.76 -32.65 1.10
CA LEU A 146 4.86 -31.67 0.97
C LEU A 146 6.24 -32.28 1.22
N VAL A 147 6.30 -33.59 1.48
CA VAL A 147 7.49 -34.39 1.73
C VAL A 147 7.68 -35.34 0.56
#